data_AF-A0A8J3ZH46-F1
#
_entry.id   AF-A0A8J3ZH46-F1
#
_cell.length_a   1.000
_cell.length_b   1.000
_cell.length_c   1.000
_cell.angle_alpha   90.00
_cell.angle_beta   90.00
_cell.angle_gamma   90.00
#
_symmetry.space_group_name_H-M   'P 1'
#
loop_
_entity.id
_entity.type
_entity.pdbx_description
1 polymer ?
#
loop_
_entity_poly.entity_id
_entity_poly.type
_entity_poly.pdbx_seq_one_letter_code
_entity_poly.pdbx_strand_id
1 'polypeptide(L)'
;MMSETRVRRLRTTVVMLGAVVAGLIFPAPVSASTAAAAQDTVVQQPFAADSGDACPHGRTKGLLGWHLPPLGGGPVVADVTGILVDQPVSGDVSTPECADDFRFSTVTFTAIAGARVVDTESARVDNGTVRFAFRLAAVTATPIDLVVVQVCRVNLDPAPFTFCGPKQQYRAPIAIS
;
A
#
# COMPACT_ATOMS: atom_id res chain seq x y z
N MET A 1 -12.86 -26.85 -44.50
CA MET A 1 -13.57 -27.65 -43.47
C MET A 1 -13.43 -26.89 -42.15
N MET A 2 -14.19 -25.81 -41.92
CA MET A 2 -15.53 -25.76 -41.29
C MET A 2 -15.64 -26.60 -40.01
N SER A 3 -15.64 -25.92 -38.85
CA SER A 3 -16.66 -26.14 -37.81
C SER A 3 -16.66 -25.00 -36.79
N GLU A 4 -17.65 -24.12 -36.91
CA GLU A 4 -18.03 -23.12 -35.91
C GLU A 4 -18.86 -23.78 -34.80
N THR A 5 -18.58 -23.46 -33.53
CA THR A 5 -19.44 -23.85 -32.40
C THR A 5 -20.11 -22.61 -31.82
N ARG A 6 -21.36 -22.35 -32.23
CA ARG A 6 -22.28 -21.41 -31.56
C ARG A 6 -23.09 -22.15 -30.52
N VAL A 7 -23.12 -21.73 -29.25
CA VAL A 7 -24.24 -22.09 -28.35
C VAL A 7 -24.59 -20.97 -27.36
N ARG A 8 -25.68 -20.28 -27.71
CA ARG A 8 -26.87 -19.88 -26.92
C ARG A 8 -26.74 -18.90 -25.74
N ARG A 9 -27.28 -17.70 -25.99
CA ARG A 9 -27.84 -16.77 -25.00
C ARG A 9 -29.07 -17.42 -24.32
N LEU A 10 -29.11 -17.47 -23.00
CA LEU A 10 -30.36 -17.57 -22.25
C LEU A 10 -30.82 -16.16 -21.86
N ARG A 11 -31.98 -15.78 -22.38
CA ARG A 11 -32.79 -14.68 -21.88
C ARG A 11 -33.79 -15.28 -20.91
N THR A 12 -33.75 -14.89 -19.64
CA THR A 12 -34.78 -15.26 -18.66
C THR A 12 -35.50 -14.00 -18.22
N THR A 13 -36.69 -13.82 -18.77
CA THR A 13 -37.72 -12.84 -18.38
C THR A 13 -38.74 -13.57 -17.52
N VAL A 14 -38.97 -13.15 -16.27
CA VAL A 14 -40.18 -13.51 -15.50
C VAL A 14 -40.55 -12.35 -14.56
N VAL A 15 -41.54 -11.54 -14.96
CA VAL A 15 -42.91 -11.37 -14.41
C VAL A 15 -42.99 -10.47 -13.16
N MET A 16 -43.53 -9.26 -13.38
CA MET A 16 -44.12 -8.41 -12.36
C MET A 16 -45.56 -8.84 -12.07
N LEU A 17 -45.90 -8.97 -10.78
CA LEU A 17 -47.24 -8.93 -10.18
C LEU A 17 -46.97 -8.51 -8.72
N GLY A 18 -47.53 -7.47 -8.10
CA GLY A 18 -48.85 -6.86 -8.23
C GLY A 18 -49.53 -6.97 -6.86
N ALA A 19 -49.45 -5.92 -6.03
CA ALA A 19 -50.33 -5.72 -4.86
C ALA A 19 -50.25 -4.26 -4.38
N VAL A 20 -51.29 -3.48 -4.71
CA VAL A 20 -51.54 -2.14 -4.18
C VAL A 20 -52.38 -2.31 -2.91
N VAL A 21 -51.80 -2.01 -1.74
CA VAL A 21 -52.54 -1.87 -0.49
C VAL A 21 -52.54 -0.39 -0.11
N ALA A 22 -53.70 0.24 -0.25
CA ALA A 22 -53.95 1.59 0.20
C ALA A 22 -54.11 1.60 1.73
N GLY A 23 -53.03 1.87 2.45
CA GLY A 23 -53.02 2.15 3.87
C GLY A 23 -52.76 3.64 4.11
N LEU A 24 -53.71 4.34 4.73
CA LEU A 24 -53.53 5.68 5.28
C LEU A 24 -52.49 5.63 6.40
N ILE A 25 -51.25 6.03 6.10
CA ILE A 25 -50.16 6.14 7.06
C ILE A 25 -49.90 7.64 7.26
N PHE A 26 -50.13 8.13 8.48
CA PHE A 26 -49.68 9.46 8.90
C PHE A 26 -48.15 9.54 8.75
N PRO A 27 -47.59 10.50 8.00
CA PRO A 27 -46.15 10.68 7.95
C PRO A 27 -45.68 11.27 9.28
N ALA A 28 -45.22 10.43 10.20
CA ALA A 28 -44.37 10.91 11.28
C ALA A 28 -43.09 11.46 10.65
N PRO A 29 -42.61 12.66 11.04
CA PRO A 29 -41.31 13.15 10.61
C PRO A 29 -40.26 12.24 11.24
N VAL A 30 -39.81 11.24 10.47
CA VAL A 30 -38.62 10.47 10.79
C VAL A 30 -37.46 11.43 10.58
N SER A 31 -37.04 12.10 11.65
CA SER A 31 -35.77 12.81 11.70
C SER A 31 -34.66 11.79 11.47
N ALA A 32 -34.34 11.56 10.20
CA ALA A 32 -33.15 10.83 9.80
C ALA A 32 -31.96 11.72 10.19
N SER A 33 -31.47 11.56 11.42
CA SER A 33 -30.12 11.98 11.77
C SER A 33 -29.18 11.15 10.90
N THR A 34 -28.83 11.68 9.74
CA THR A 34 -27.64 11.26 9.01
C THR A 34 -26.46 11.59 9.92
N ALA A 35 -26.04 10.61 10.73
CA ALA A 35 -24.75 10.68 11.41
C ALA A 35 -23.71 10.90 10.31
N ALA A 36 -23.17 12.12 10.23
CA ALA A 36 -22.09 12.43 9.32
C ALA A 36 -20.94 11.49 9.70
N ALA A 37 -20.65 10.51 8.84
CA ALA A 37 -19.48 9.67 9.00
C ALA A 37 -18.28 10.60 9.05
N ALA A 38 -17.64 10.69 10.21
CA ALA A 38 -16.51 11.54 10.41
C ALA A 38 -15.42 11.10 9.42
N GLN A 39 -15.05 11.99 8.50
CA GLN A 39 -14.15 11.66 7.40
C GLN A 39 -12.73 11.50 7.95
N ASP A 40 -12.17 10.32 7.75
CA ASP A 40 -10.77 10.02 8.00
C ASP A 40 -9.90 10.91 7.10
N THR A 41 -9.01 11.69 7.72
CA THR A 41 -8.14 12.61 6.98
C THR A 41 -6.87 11.87 6.61
N VAL A 42 -6.58 11.76 5.31
CA VAL A 42 -5.37 11.10 4.82
C VAL A 42 -4.29 12.13 4.48
N VAL A 43 -3.18 12.10 5.21
CA VAL A 43 -2.01 12.94 4.94
C VAL A 43 -0.97 12.15 4.15
N GLN A 44 -0.63 12.64 2.95
CA GLN A 44 0.36 12.01 2.08
C GLN A 44 1.77 12.50 2.42
N GLN A 45 2.69 11.56 2.68
CA GLN A 45 4.11 11.82 2.91
C GLN A 45 4.96 11.02 1.92
N PRO A 46 5.79 11.66 1.10
CA PRO A 46 6.70 10.94 0.21
C PRO A 46 7.81 10.22 0.99
N PHE A 47 8.22 9.06 0.50
CA PHE A 47 9.37 8.33 1.00
C PHE A 47 10.32 7.90 -0.12
N ALA A 48 11.58 7.67 0.23
CA ALA A 48 12.60 7.11 -0.64
C ALA A 48 13.69 6.43 0.21
N ALA A 49 14.14 5.25 -0.22
CA ALA A 49 15.26 4.55 0.40
C ALA A 49 16.07 3.81 -0.67
N ASP A 50 17.32 3.52 -0.38
CA ASP A 50 18.21 2.77 -1.25
C ASP A 50 19.07 1.79 -0.45
N SER A 51 19.75 0.90 -1.17
CA SER A 51 20.63 -0.13 -0.59
C SER A 51 22.01 0.39 -0.16
N GLY A 52 22.36 1.64 -0.51
CA GLY A 52 23.69 2.22 -0.29
C GLY A 52 24.78 1.72 -1.24
N ASP A 53 24.42 1.00 -2.31
CA ASP A 53 25.36 0.47 -3.30
C ASP A 53 25.94 1.58 -4.21
N ALA A 54 27.18 1.40 -4.67
CA ALA A 54 27.85 2.31 -5.59
C ALA A 54 27.20 2.28 -6.98
N CYS A 55 26.72 1.10 -7.38
CA CYS A 55 25.77 0.96 -8.47
C CYS A 55 24.36 1.15 -7.88
N PRO A 56 23.47 2.00 -8.42
CA PRO A 56 22.20 2.37 -7.78
C PRO A 56 21.13 1.27 -7.87
N HIS A 57 21.50 0.05 -7.49
CA HIS A 57 20.64 -1.09 -7.30
C HIS A 57 19.81 -0.96 -6.02
N GLY A 58 18.65 -1.60 -6.01
CA GLY A 58 17.78 -1.64 -4.84
C GLY A 58 17.38 -0.25 -4.37
N ARG A 59 16.51 0.40 -5.14
CA ARG A 59 15.97 1.73 -4.83
C ARG A 59 14.46 1.68 -4.75
N THR A 60 13.91 2.32 -3.73
CA THR A 60 12.46 2.42 -3.53
C THR A 60 12.04 3.87 -3.41
N LYS A 61 10.84 4.18 -3.90
CA LYS A 61 10.17 5.47 -3.68
C LYS A 61 8.66 5.32 -3.73
N GLY A 62 7.95 6.19 -3.03
CA GLY A 62 6.50 6.12 -2.97
C GLY A 62 5.87 7.13 -2.02
N LEU A 63 4.66 6.80 -1.56
CA LEU A 63 3.86 7.59 -0.64
C LEU A 63 3.41 6.75 0.56
N LEU A 64 3.47 7.37 1.74
CA LEU A 64 2.77 6.95 2.95
C LEU A 64 1.51 7.81 3.08
N GLY A 65 0.33 7.19 3.08
CA GLY A 65 -0.94 7.81 3.40
C GLY A 65 -1.29 7.57 4.87
N TRP A 66 -1.07 8.58 5.72
CA TRP A 66 -1.37 8.50 7.14
C TRP A 66 -2.85 8.79 7.41
N HIS A 67 -3.56 7.82 7.97
CA HIS A 67 -4.98 7.95 8.30
C HIS A 67 -5.16 8.55 9.69
N LEU A 68 -5.56 9.81 9.75
CA LEU A 68 -5.71 10.57 10.99
C LEU A 68 -7.15 10.49 11.51
N PRO A 69 -7.34 10.07 12.78
CA PRO A 69 -8.66 9.95 13.36
C PRO A 69 -9.34 11.33 13.49
N PRO A 70 -10.67 11.42 13.27
CA PRO A 70 -11.39 12.70 13.24
C PRO A 70 -11.41 13.50 14.55
N LEU A 71 -11.24 12.85 15.69
CA LEU A 71 -11.30 13.48 17.03
C LEU A 71 -9.92 13.87 17.58
N GLY A 72 -8.91 13.93 16.71
CA GLY A 72 -7.52 14.09 17.11
C GLY A 72 -6.90 12.79 17.60
N GLY A 73 -5.57 12.76 17.65
CA GLY A 73 -4.78 11.56 17.91
C GLY A 73 -3.74 11.31 16.83
N GLY A 74 -3.00 10.21 16.94
CA GLY A 74 -2.07 9.76 15.92
C GLY A 74 -2.69 8.74 14.98
N PRO A 75 -2.08 8.49 13.81
CA PRO A 75 -2.59 7.51 12.86
C PRO A 75 -2.45 6.09 13.41
N VAL A 76 -3.47 5.26 13.23
CA VAL A 76 -3.41 3.82 13.54
C VAL A 76 -3.17 2.97 12.29
N VAL A 77 -3.24 3.61 11.12
CA VAL A 77 -3.09 3.01 9.80
C VAL A 77 -2.22 3.91 8.92
N ALA A 78 -1.32 3.29 8.16
CA ALA A 78 -0.58 3.93 7.08
C ALA A 78 -0.72 3.11 5.79
N ASP A 79 -1.35 3.68 4.77
CA ASP A 79 -1.39 3.10 3.43
C ASP A 79 -0.05 3.35 2.74
N VAL A 80 0.55 2.31 2.16
CA VAL A 80 1.87 2.38 1.52
C VAL A 80 1.71 2.05 0.05
N THR A 81 2.17 2.94 -0.82
CA THR A 81 2.21 2.70 -2.26
C THR A 81 3.55 3.13 -2.83
N GLY A 82 4.07 2.39 -3.80
CA GLY A 82 5.37 2.74 -4.39
C GLY A 82 5.89 1.76 -5.40
N ILE A 83 7.17 1.94 -5.71
CA ILE A 83 7.94 1.05 -6.57
C ILE A 83 9.25 0.66 -5.88
N LEU A 84 9.68 -0.57 -6.08
CA LEU A 84 11.04 -1.03 -5.81
C LEU A 84 11.69 -1.39 -7.15
N VAL A 85 12.89 -0.89 -7.36
CA VAL A 85 13.71 -1.11 -8.55
C VAL A 85 14.98 -1.82 -8.12
N ASP A 86 15.24 -2.98 -8.72
CA ASP A 86 16.42 -3.79 -8.43
C ASP A 86 17.65 -3.30 -9.21
N GLN A 87 17.48 -3.11 -10.52
CA GLN A 87 18.52 -2.68 -11.44
C GLN A 87 18.09 -1.39 -12.12
N PRO A 88 19.00 -0.44 -12.39
CA PRO A 88 18.70 0.73 -13.19
C PRO A 88 18.02 0.32 -14.50
N VAL A 89 16.85 0.89 -14.79
CA VAL A 89 16.11 0.56 -16.01
C VAL A 89 16.98 0.96 -17.21
N SER A 90 17.19 0.04 -18.15
CA SER A 90 17.99 0.28 -19.34
C SER A 90 17.52 1.56 -20.07
N GLY A 91 18.42 2.54 -20.21
CA GLY A 91 18.13 3.84 -20.84
C GLY A 91 18.59 5.08 -20.07
N ASP A 92 19.01 4.93 -18.79
CA ASP A 92 19.63 6.04 -18.06
C ASP A 92 21.13 6.13 -18.37
N VAL A 93 21.46 6.94 -19.39
CA VAL A 93 22.82 7.21 -19.89
C VAL A 93 23.75 7.87 -18.85
N SER A 94 23.23 8.25 -17.69
CA SER A 94 23.98 8.90 -16.61
C SER A 94 24.61 7.93 -15.62
N THR A 95 24.26 6.64 -15.70
CA THR A 95 24.81 5.58 -14.86
C THR A 95 25.68 4.65 -15.70
N PRO A 96 26.91 4.32 -15.26
CA PRO A 96 27.65 3.20 -15.82
C PRO A 96 26.72 1.98 -15.91
N GLU A 97 26.83 1.18 -16.96
CA GLU A 97 26.03 -0.04 -17.12
C GLU A 97 26.20 -0.92 -15.87
N CYS A 98 25.24 -0.83 -14.94
CA CYS A 98 25.23 -1.62 -13.73
C CYS A 98 24.78 -3.02 -14.18
N ALA A 99 25.77 -3.89 -14.41
CA ALA A 99 25.52 -5.26 -14.80
C ALA A 99 24.68 -5.98 -13.72
N ASP A 100 23.99 -7.04 -14.13
CA ASP A 100 23.41 -7.98 -13.18
C ASP A 100 24.52 -8.50 -12.25
N ASP A 101 24.29 -8.42 -10.95
CA ASP A 101 25.22 -8.79 -9.88
C ASP A 101 24.81 -10.07 -9.14
N PHE A 102 23.81 -10.81 -9.68
CA PHE A 102 23.22 -12.00 -9.08
C PHE A 102 22.63 -11.75 -7.68
N ARG A 103 22.11 -10.53 -7.45
CA ARG A 103 21.39 -10.16 -6.23
C ARG A 103 20.00 -9.66 -6.56
N PHE A 104 19.09 -9.94 -5.63
CA PHE A 104 17.77 -9.32 -5.62
C PHE A 104 17.67 -8.29 -4.50
N SER A 105 16.69 -7.40 -4.63
CA SER A 105 16.38 -6.36 -3.65
C SER A 105 15.12 -6.70 -2.90
N THR A 106 15.16 -6.43 -1.60
CA THR A 106 13.98 -6.44 -0.74
C THR A 106 13.86 -5.08 -0.07
N VAL A 107 12.65 -4.50 -0.10
CA VAL A 107 12.29 -3.38 0.77
C VAL A 107 11.45 -3.91 1.91
N THR A 108 11.77 -3.49 3.14
CA THR A 108 11.00 -3.77 4.34
C THR A 108 10.49 -2.46 4.93
N PHE A 109 9.20 -2.46 5.26
CA PHE A 109 8.52 -1.38 5.94
C PHE A 109 8.13 -1.86 7.34
N THR A 110 8.54 -1.14 8.37
CA THR A 110 8.28 -1.48 9.76
C THR A 110 7.50 -0.35 10.41
N ALA A 111 6.26 -0.61 10.80
CA ALA A 111 5.46 0.33 11.60
C ALA A 111 5.80 0.17 13.08
N ILE A 112 6.02 1.31 13.73
CA ILE A 112 6.40 1.39 15.14
C ILE A 112 5.38 2.26 15.88
N ALA A 113 4.99 1.81 17.06
CA ALA A 113 4.22 2.54 18.06
C ALA A 113 5.05 2.70 19.34
N GLY A 114 5.59 3.89 19.57
CA GLY A 114 6.59 4.18 20.60
C GLY A 114 7.89 3.42 20.37
N ALA A 115 8.07 2.32 21.11
CA ALA A 115 9.25 1.45 21.00
C ALA A 115 8.93 0.05 20.46
N ARG A 116 7.68 -0.21 20.09
CA ARG A 116 7.21 -1.53 19.68
C ARG A 116 6.97 -1.56 18.18
N VAL A 117 7.47 -2.59 17.51
CA VAL A 117 7.02 -2.93 16.16
C VAL A 117 5.58 -3.41 16.25
N VAL A 118 4.69 -2.79 15.49
CA VAL A 118 3.27 -3.16 15.44
C VAL A 118 2.88 -3.82 14.14
N ASP A 119 3.63 -3.57 13.07
CA ASP A 119 3.42 -4.22 11.77
C ASP A 119 4.69 -4.24 10.92
N THR A 120 4.78 -5.16 9.97
CA THR A 120 5.88 -5.23 8.99
C THR A 120 5.40 -5.81 7.67
N GLU A 121 5.74 -5.11 6.59
CA GLU A 121 5.44 -5.53 5.23
C GLU A 121 6.70 -5.45 4.35
N SER A 122 6.72 -6.23 3.27
CA SER A 122 7.88 -6.23 2.37
C SER A 122 7.51 -6.46 0.91
N ALA A 123 8.36 -5.95 0.02
CA ALA A 123 8.30 -6.26 -1.41
C ALA A 123 9.69 -6.65 -1.91
N ARG A 124 9.73 -7.54 -2.91
CA ARG A 124 10.94 -8.07 -3.50
C ARG A 124 10.92 -7.91 -5.02
N VAL A 125 12.09 -7.64 -5.60
CA VAL A 125 12.30 -7.70 -7.05
C VAL A 125 13.72 -8.13 -7.37
N ASP A 126 13.87 -8.81 -8.50
CA ASP A 126 15.12 -9.34 -9.02
C ASP A 126 15.24 -8.86 -10.47
N ASN A 127 16.32 -8.16 -10.81
CA ASN A 127 16.58 -7.65 -12.17
C ASN A 127 15.41 -6.89 -12.82
N GLY A 128 14.65 -6.11 -12.04
CA GLY A 128 13.45 -5.46 -12.55
C GLY A 128 12.86 -4.37 -11.66
N THR A 129 11.60 -4.05 -11.92
CA THR A 129 10.80 -3.11 -11.12
C THR A 129 9.50 -3.78 -10.67
N VAL A 130 9.16 -3.66 -9.38
CA VAL A 130 7.87 -4.09 -8.83
C VAL A 130 7.11 -2.88 -8.29
N ARG A 131 5.80 -2.83 -8.53
CA ARG A 131 4.88 -1.90 -7.86
C ARG A 131 4.31 -2.60 -6.63
N PHE A 132 4.19 -1.90 -5.53
CA PHE A 132 3.56 -2.41 -4.32
C PHE A 132 2.49 -1.46 -3.80
N ALA A 133 1.49 -2.05 -3.16
CA ALA A 133 0.44 -1.37 -2.42
C ALA A 133 -0.02 -2.28 -1.28
N PHE A 134 0.14 -1.82 -0.04
CA PHE A 134 -0.29 -2.54 1.16
C PHE A 134 -0.60 -1.55 2.28
N ARG A 135 -1.11 -2.06 3.40
CA ARG A 135 -1.48 -1.27 4.57
C ARG A 135 -0.65 -1.73 5.76
N LEU A 136 -0.09 -0.77 6.49
CA LEU A 136 0.47 -1.00 7.82
C LEU A 136 -0.59 -0.62 8.86
N ALA A 137 -0.89 -1.51 9.79
CA ALA A 137 -1.91 -1.27 10.81
C ALA A 137 -1.48 -1.75 12.21
N ALA A 138 -1.73 -0.91 13.22
CA ALA A 138 -1.58 -1.33 14.60
C ALA A 138 -2.76 -2.24 15.00
N VAL A 139 -2.48 -3.41 15.59
CA VAL A 139 -3.51 -4.32 16.11
C VAL A 139 -4.21 -3.74 17.34
N THR A 140 -3.52 -2.86 18.08
CA THR A 140 -4.07 -2.11 19.22
C THR A 140 -4.43 -0.69 18.79
N ALA A 141 -5.26 0.01 19.57
CA ALA A 141 -5.56 1.42 19.37
C ALA A 141 -4.35 2.36 19.64
N THR A 142 -3.13 1.83 19.69
CA THR A 142 -1.92 2.62 19.89
C THR A 142 -1.51 3.20 18.55
N PRO A 143 -1.37 4.53 18.42
CA PRO A 143 -0.95 5.14 17.15
C PRO A 143 0.42 4.67 16.70
N ILE A 144 0.56 4.49 15.39
CA ILE A 144 1.83 4.40 14.69
C ILE A 144 2.44 5.80 14.70
N ASP A 145 3.62 5.95 15.30
CA ASP A 145 4.35 7.23 15.34
C ASP A 145 5.52 7.26 14.33
N LEU A 146 5.95 6.10 13.85
CA LEU A 146 7.11 5.96 12.98
C LEU A 146 6.93 4.80 11.99
N VAL A 147 7.21 5.04 10.71
CA VAL A 147 7.48 4.00 9.72
C VAL A 147 8.96 4.03 9.37
N VAL A 148 9.62 2.87 9.49
CA VAL A 148 11.00 2.66 9.05
C VAL A 148 10.99 1.93 7.72
N VAL A 149 11.72 2.47 6.74
CA VAL A 149 11.90 1.83 5.43
C VAL A 149 13.36 1.48 5.26
N GLN A 150 13.64 0.23 4.88
CA GLN A 150 15.01 -0.23 4.64
C GLN A 150 15.04 -1.11 3.39
N VAL A 151 16.02 -0.86 2.52
CA VAL A 151 16.28 -1.71 1.36
C VAL A 151 17.53 -2.53 1.61
N CYS A 152 17.44 -3.83 1.31
CA CYS A 152 18.53 -4.79 1.42
C CYS A 152 18.76 -5.47 0.07
N ARG A 153 20.02 -5.80 -0.20
CA ARG A 153 20.47 -6.59 -1.34
C ARG A 153 20.88 -7.96 -0.84
N VAL A 154 20.40 -9.01 -1.50
CA VAL A 154 20.58 -10.40 -1.05
C VAL A 154 21.14 -11.23 -2.20
N ASN A 155 22.25 -11.92 -1.97
CA ASN A 155 22.82 -12.87 -2.94
C ASN A 155 21.86 -14.01 -3.27
N LEU A 156 21.82 -14.38 -4.56
CA LEU A 156 21.14 -15.60 -5.01
C LEU A 156 21.98 -16.87 -4.72
N ASP A 157 23.32 -16.83 -4.86
CA ASP A 157 24.24 -17.96 -4.60
C ASP A 157 25.72 -17.52 -4.63
N PRO A 158 26.64 -18.03 -3.77
CA PRO A 158 26.45 -18.83 -2.56
C PRO A 158 25.79 -18.05 -1.41
N ALA A 159 25.19 -18.82 -0.49
CA ALA A 159 24.36 -18.47 0.68
C ALA A 159 24.39 -17.01 1.19
N PRO A 160 23.24 -16.46 1.63
CA PRO A 160 22.90 -15.06 1.39
C PRO A 160 23.74 -14.09 2.21
N PHE A 161 24.79 -13.54 1.60
CA PHE A 161 25.36 -12.29 2.06
C PHE A 161 24.35 -11.18 1.81
N THR A 162 23.82 -10.64 2.90
CA THR A 162 22.88 -9.52 2.89
C THR A 162 23.59 -8.26 3.35
N PHE A 163 23.44 -7.19 2.59
CA PHE A 163 23.74 -5.85 3.08
C PHE A 163 22.50 -4.98 2.92
N CYS A 164 22.37 -3.97 3.77
CA CYS A 164 21.25 -3.07 3.77
C CYS A 164 21.73 -1.64 3.81
N GLY A 165 21.01 -0.77 3.11
CA GLY A 165 21.21 0.66 3.21
C GLY A 165 20.75 1.22 4.56
N PRO A 166 20.89 2.54 4.75
CA PRO A 166 20.44 3.22 5.96
C PRO A 166 18.94 3.04 6.18
N LYS A 167 18.56 2.91 7.46
CA LYS A 167 17.16 2.91 7.87
C LYS A 167 16.58 4.32 7.71
N GLN A 168 15.69 4.49 6.75
CA GLN A 168 14.97 5.75 6.54
C GLN A 168 13.77 5.81 7.47
N GLN A 169 13.60 6.93 8.16
CA GLN A 169 12.60 7.10 9.21
C GLN A 169 11.58 8.17 8.82
N TYR A 170 10.29 7.82 8.88
CA TYR A 170 9.18 8.69 8.53
C TYR A 170 8.23 8.81 9.70
N ARG A 171 8.24 9.97 10.35
CA ARG A 171 7.35 10.23 11.48
C ARG A 171 5.93 10.53 11.00
N ALA A 172 4.97 9.98 11.73
CA ALA A 172 3.57 10.31 11.55
C ALA A 172 3.34 11.82 11.72
N PRO A 173 2.47 12.43 10.89
CA PRO A 173 2.04 13.79 11.11
C PRO A 173 1.19 13.86 12.38
N ILE A 174 1.34 14.96 13.13
CA ILE A 174 0.47 15.28 14.25
C ILE A 174 -0.78 15.99 13.71
N ALA A 175 -1.96 15.55 14.14
CA ALA A 175 -3.18 16.31 13.92
C ALA A 175 -3.13 17.58 14.78
N ILE A 176 -3.03 18.75 14.15
CA ILE A 176 -3.25 20.03 14.82
C ILE A 176 -4.76 20.23 14.90
N SER A 177 -5.30 20.04 16.10
CA SER A 177 -6.71 20.29 16.46
C SER A 177 -6.98 21.77 16.66
#